data_AF-A0AA39ZY02-F1
#
_entry.id   AF-A0AA39ZY02-F1
#
_cell.length_a   1.000
_cell.length_b   1.000
_cell.length_c   1.000
_cell.angle_alpha   90.00
_cell.angle_beta   90.00
_cell.angle_gamma   90.00
#
_symmetry.space_group_name_H-M   'P 1'
#
loop_
_entity.id
_entity.type
_entity.pdbx_description
1 polymer ?
#
loop_
_entity_poly.entity_id
_entity_poly.type
_entity_poly.pdbx_seq_one_letter_code
_entity_poly.pdbx_strand_id
1 'polypeptide(L)'
;MLPTLVRRLAQAAKPHIEAAASPSKLKKQWPPDFKSLSAQEQLRFEKRYKRRVNHIAQRPRWNKIVRLAQYGTIMFVVIYSVLFMDWRDERQPFDEVRKWFWEFLGFEAPEPRPKKIGAASGTTPPTR
;
A
#
# COMPACT_ATOMS: atom_id res chain seq x y z
N MET A 1 3.08 25.15 -1.07
CA MET A 1 3.04 23.96 -0.18
C MET A 1 3.38 24.27 1.29
N LEU A 2 3.90 25.45 1.63
CA LEU A 2 4.23 25.84 3.02
C LEU A 2 3.07 26.31 3.94
N PRO A 3 1.92 26.85 3.47
CA PRO A 3 0.91 27.38 4.39
C PRO A 3 0.18 26.27 5.18
N THR A 4 0.19 25.04 4.66
CA THR A 4 -0.37 23.87 5.34
C THR A 4 0.50 23.38 6.50
N LEU A 5 1.83 23.56 6.42
CA LEU A 5 2.75 23.20 7.50
C LEU A 5 2.65 24.19 8.66
N VAL A 6 2.56 25.49 8.38
CA VAL A 6 2.36 26.52 9.41
C VAL A 6 1.03 26.34 10.12
N ARG A 7 -0.04 26.05 9.37
CA ARG A 7 -1.37 25.75 9.94
C ARG A 7 -1.38 24.49 10.80
N ARG A 8 -0.60 23.46 10.43
CA ARG A 8 -0.45 22.23 11.23
C ARG A 8 0.41 22.41 12.47
N LEU A 9 1.49 23.20 12.39
CA LEU A 9 2.33 23.52 13.55
C LEU A 9 1.57 24.40 14.56
N ALA A 10 0.76 25.35 14.10
CA ALA A 10 -0.10 26.17 14.96
C ALA A 10 -1.23 25.36 15.63
N GLN A 11 -1.68 24.25 15.02
CA GLN A 11 -2.66 23.33 15.61
C GLN A 11 -2.06 22.38 16.66
N ALA A 12 -0.75 22.12 16.65
CA ALA A 12 -0.09 21.20 17.59
C ALA A 12 0.04 21.78 19.03
N ALA A 13 -0.13 23.09 19.20
CA ALA A 13 0.06 23.77 20.48
C ALA A 13 -1.20 23.89 21.35
N LYS A 14 -2.39 23.52 20.83
CA LYS A 14 -3.59 23.45 21.67
C LYS A 14 -3.63 22.08 22.35
N PRO A 15 -3.56 21.98 23.69
CA PRO A 15 -3.84 20.72 24.35
C PRO A 15 -5.29 20.36 24.02
N HIS A 16 -5.49 19.27 23.27
CA HIS A 16 -6.81 18.73 22.90
C HIS A 16 -7.65 18.31 24.14
N ILE A 17 -7.22 18.60 25.37
CA ILE A 17 -7.84 18.10 26.60
C ILE A 17 -8.52 19.24 27.35
N GLU A 18 -9.16 20.16 26.64
CA GLU A 18 -10.36 20.75 27.23
C GLU A 18 -11.45 19.72 27.01
N ALA A 19 -11.93 19.14 28.12
CA ALA A 19 -13.11 18.30 28.18
C ALA A 19 -14.25 19.04 27.48
N ALA A 20 -14.36 18.84 26.17
CA ALA A 20 -15.20 19.64 25.31
C ALA A 20 -16.66 19.40 25.69
N ALA A 21 -17.19 20.31 26.52
CA ALA A 21 -18.60 20.67 26.67
C ALA A 21 -19.63 19.52 26.61
N SER A 22 -19.33 18.34 27.15
CA SER A 22 -20.33 17.28 27.29
C SER A 22 -21.14 17.53 28.56
N PRO A 23 -22.49 17.57 28.50
CA PRO A 23 -23.36 17.78 29.68
C PRO A 23 -23.15 16.73 30.79
N SER A 24 -22.56 15.60 30.45
CA SER A 24 -22.22 14.54 31.39
C SER A 24 -20.76 14.68 31.84
N LYS A 25 -20.57 14.89 33.14
CA LYS A 25 -19.24 14.85 33.78
C LYS A 25 -18.65 13.45 33.57
N LEU A 26 -17.45 13.36 33.01
CA LEU A 26 -16.71 12.10 32.99
C LEU A 26 -16.53 11.63 34.44
N LYS A 27 -16.96 10.40 34.75
CA LYS A 27 -16.78 9.80 36.09
C LYS A 27 -15.30 9.71 36.51
N LYS A 28 -14.38 9.77 35.56
CA LYS A 28 -12.93 9.79 35.77
C LYS A 28 -12.27 10.67 34.71
N GLN A 29 -11.72 11.81 35.13
CA GLN A 29 -10.96 12.70 34.26
C GLN A 29 -9.68 11.99 33.81
N TRP A 30 -9.48 11.93 32.51
CA TRP A 30 -8.26 11.45 31.88
C TRP A 30 -7.65 12.65 31.15
N PRO A 31 -6.32 12.90 31.19
CA PRO A 31 -5.26 12.15 31.85
C PRO A 31 -5.29 12.30 33.37
N PRO A 32 -4.88 11.28 34.14
CA PRO A 32 -4.61 11.45 35.56
C PRO A 32 -3.41 12.39 35.74
N ASP A 33 -3.51 13.33 36.67
CA ASP A 33 -2.43 14.24 36.99
C ASP A 33 -1.28 13.51 37.69
N PHE A 34 -0.27 13.07 36.94
CA PHE A 34 0.84 12.27 37.48
C PHE A 34 1.59 12.91 38.65
N LYS A 35 1.50 14.24 38.82
CA LYS A 35 2.16 14.97 39.91
C LYS A 35 1.47 14.80 41.27
N SER A 36 0.18 14.49 41.30
CA SER A 36 -0.59 14.28 42.55
C SER A 36 -0.69 12.82 42.98
N LEU A 37 -0.26 11.88 42.11
CA LEU A 37 -0.27 10.45 42.41
C LEU A 37 0.96 10.01 43.21
N SER A 38 0.75 9.04 44.10
CA SER A 38 1.84 8.37 44.82
C SER A 38 2.82 7.69 43.85
N ALA A 39 4.10 7.66 44.20
CA ALA A 39 5.15 7.00 43.41
C ALA A 39 4.80 5.53 43.06
N GLN A 40 4.13 4.82 43.97
CA GLN A 40 3.69 3.45 43.73
C GLN A 40 2.64 3.34 42.62
N GLU A 41 1.75 4.33 42.52
CA GLU A 41 0.71 4.38 41.49
C GLU A 41 1.29 4.79 40.14
N GLN A 42 2.21 5.75 40.12
CA GLN A 42 2.95 6.14 38.91
C GLN A 42 3.65 4.93 38.28
N LEU A 43 4.35 4.12 39.08
CA LEU A 43 5.03 2.90 38.61
C LEU A 43 4.04 1.85 38.06
N ARG A 44 2.83 1.75 38.62
CA ARG A 44 1.78 0.86 38.08
C ARG A 44 1.31 1.32 36.70
N PHE A 45 1.13 2.62 36.51
CA PHE A 45 0.77 3.20 35.21
C PHE A 45 1.89 3.02 34.19
N GLU A 46 3.13 3.25 34.59
CA GLU A 46 4.30 3.05 33.73
C GLU A 46 4.42 1.61 33.24
N LYS A 47 4.29 0.63 34.16
CA LYS A 47 4.27 -0.80 33.80
C LYS A 47 3.13 -1.12 32.83
N ARG A 48 1.93 -0.59 33.08
CA ARG A 48 0.77 -0.81 32.21
C ARG A 48 0.97 -0.20 30.82
N TYR A 49 1.56 0.99 30.75
CA TYR A 49 1.90 1.65 29.50
C TYR A 49 2.94 0.84 28.71
N LYS A 50 4.06 0.46 29.34
CA LYS A 50 5.11 -0.36 28.72
C LYS A 50 4.56 -1.66 28.14
N ARG A 51 3.67 -2.34 28.84
CA ARG A 51 3.00 -3.55 28.34
C ARG A 51 2.18 -3.27 27.07
N ARG A 52 1.35 -2.22 27.08
CA ARG A 52 0.52 -1.85 25.91
C ARG A 52 1.37 -1.46 24.70
N VAL A 53 2.43 -0.67 24.92
CA VAL A 53 3.37 -0.29 23.86
C VAL A 53 4.05 -1.52 23.29
N ASN A 54 4.48 -2.47 24.13
CA ASN A 54 5.06 -3.72 23.66
C ASN A 54 4.08 -4.49 22.77
N HIS A 55 2.83 -4.67 23.19
CA HIS A 55 1.82 -5.36 22.37
C HIS A 55 1.57 -4.69 21.01
N ILE A 56 1.53 -3.36 20.96
CA ILE A 56 1.39 -2.60 19.70
C ILE A 56 2.66 -2.75 18.83
N ALA A 57 3.83 -2.69 19.47
CA ALA A 57 5.13 -2.79 18.82
C ALA A 57 5.50 -4.19 18.35
N GLN A 58 4.81 -5.26 18.77
CA GLN A 58 5.08 -6.63 18.31
C GLN A 58 4.47 -6.97 16.94
N ARG A 59 3.39 -6.30 16.52
CA ARG A 59 2.71 -6.54 15.23
C ARG A 59 3.25 -5.82 13.96
N PRO A 60 4.19 -4.85 13.98
CA PRO A 60 4.51 -4.05 12.80
C PRO A 60 5.38 -4.80 11.79
N ARG A 61 6.18 -5.79 12.19
CA ARG A 61 7.01 -6.57 11.26
C ARG A 61 6.14 -7.43 10.33
N TRP A 62 5.13 -8.09 10.88
CA TRP A 62 4.19 -8.89 10.09
C TRP A 62 3.42 -8.04 9.08
N ASN A 63 2.87 -6.90 9.53
CA ASN A 63 2.15 -5.99 8.63
C ASN A 63 3.04 -5.44 7.52
N LYS A 64 4.32 -5.17 7.80
CA LYS A 64 5.29 -4.75 6.77
C LYS A 64 5.54 -5.86 5.75
N ILE A 65 5.71 -7.10 6.21
CA ILE A 65 5.92 -8.26 5.32
C ILE A 65 4.69 -8.50 4.44
N VAL A 66 3.49 -8.51 5.02
CA VAL A 66 2.25 -8.71 4.26
C VAL A 66 2.05 -7.59 3.23
N ARG A 67 2.31 -6.33 3.60
CA ARG A 67 2.24 -5.21 2.65
C ARG A 67 3.27 -5.33 1.55
N LEU A 68 4.50 -5.74 1.87
CA LEU A 68 5.54 -5.97 0.87
C LEU A 68 5.15 -7.10 -0.08
N ALA A 69 4.59 -8.20 0.44
CA ALA A 69 4.07 -9.28 -0.37
C ALA A 69 2.90 -8.82 -1.27
N GLN A 70 1.97 -8.01 -0.75
CA GLN A 70 0.87 -7.44 -1.54
C GLN A 70 1.40 -6.61 -2.71
N TYR A 71 2.32 -5.68 -2.46
CA TYR A 71 2.93 -4.89 -3.54
C TYR A 71 3.76 -5.75 -4.48
N GLY A 72 4.47 -6.76 -3.97
CA GLY A 72 5.21 -7.73 -4.77
C GLY A 72 4.31 -8.49 -5.73
N THR A 73 3.16 -9.00 -5.26
CA THR A 73 2.19 -9.70 -6.10
C THR A 73 1.57 -8.78 -7.14
N ILE A 74 1.21 -7.54 -6.77
CA ILE A 74 0.68 -6.55 -7.72
C ILE A 74 1.72 -6.27 -8.82
N MET A 75 2.95 -5.96 -8.44
CA MET A 75 4.04 -5.70 -9.39
C MET A 75 4.32 -6.92 -10.28
N PHE A 76 4.31 -8.12 -9.71
CA PHE A 76 4.50 -9.36 -10.45
C PHE A 76 3.43 -9.56 -11.53
N VAL A 77 2.15 -9.36 -11.19
CA VAL A 77 1.05 -9.47 -12.16
C VAL A 77 1.17 -8.40 -13.25
N VAL A 78 1.52 -7.16 -12.90
CA VAL A 78 1.72 -6.08 -13.88
C VAL A 78 2.87 -6.39 -14.83
N ILE A 79 4.02 -6.80 -14.31
CA ILE A 79 5.19 -7.18 -15.13
C ILE A 79 4.83 -8.35 -16.06
N TYR A 80 4.14 -9.37 -15.55
CA TYR A 80 3.68 -10.49 -16.38
C TYR A 80 2.73 -10.04 -17.49
N SER A 81 1.78 -9.16 -17.16
CA SER A 81 0.78 -8.65 -18.10
C SER A 81 1.39 -7.81 -19.20
N VAL A 82 2.38 -6.98 -18.86
CA VAL A 82 3.09 -6.15 -19.82
C VAL A 82 4.07 -6.98 -20.64
N LEU A 83 4.86 -7.86 -20.03
CA LEU A 83 6.01 -8.48 -20.69
C LEU A 83 5.71 -9.83 -21.38
N PHE A 84 4.79 -10.64 -20.82
CA PHE A 84 4.57 -12.02 -21.25
C PHE A 84 3.15 -12.32 -21.75
N MET A 85 2.14 -11.55 -21.32
CA MET A 85 0.75 -11.80 -21.72
C MET A 85 0.53 -11.46 -23.19
N ASP A 86 0.15 -12.47 -23.96
CA ASP A 86 -0.19 -12.31 -25.37
C ASP A 86 -1.66 -11.93 -25.49
N TRP A 87 -1.93 -10.68 -25.86
CA TRP A 87 -3.27 -10.23 -26.16
C TRP A 87 -3.61 -10.77 -27.55
N ARG A 88 -4.70 -11.53 -27.68
CA ARG A 88 -5.13 -12.23 -28.92
C ARG A 88 -5.45 -11.31 -30.12
N ASP A 89 -5.10 -10.03 -30.03
CA ASP A 89 -5.30 -9.00 -31.03
C ASP A 89 -4.12 -8.90 -31.99
N GLU A 90 -4.36 -8.38 -33.20
CA GLU A 90 -3.34 -8.25 -34.25
C GLU A 90 -2.21 -7.25 -33.93
N ARG A 91 -2.43 -6.36 -32.94
CA ARG A 91 -1.44 -5.43 -32.39
C ARG A 91 -1.31 -5.63 -30.89
N GLN A 92 -0.19 -6.16 -30.45
CA GLN A 92 0.14 -6.20 -29.03
C GLN A 92 0.45 -4.76 -28.54
N PRO A 93 -0.29 -4.22 -27.56
CA PRO A 93 -0.18 -2.82 -27.17
C PRO A 93 1.12 -2.48 -26.43
N PHE A 94 1.86 -3.48 -25.95
CA PHE A 94 3.06 -3.30 -25.13
C PHE A 94 4.36 -3.75 -25.80
N ASP A 95 4.36 -3.98 -27.11
CA ASP A 95 5.56 -4.46 -27.83
C ASP A 95 6.74 -3.48 -27.76
N GLU A 96 6.46 -2.19 -27.85
CA GLU A 96 7.49 -1.15 -27.75
C GLU A 96 8.08 -1.10 -26.33
N VAL A 97 7.24 -1.25 -25.31
CA VAL A 97 7.66 -1.29 -23.90
C VAL A 97 8.48 -2.55 -23.61
N ARG A 98 8.12 -3.70 -24.19
CA ARG A 98 8.88 -4.95 -24.08
C ARG A 98 10.27 -4.82 -24.67
N LYS A 99 10.37 -4.30 -25.91
CA LYS A 99 11.65 -4.11 -26.60
C LYS A 99 12.57 -3.20 -25.80
N TRP A 100 12.08 -2.04 -25.38
CA TRP A 100 12.83 -1.12 -24.54
C TRP A 100 13.28 -1.76 -23.22
N PHE A 101 12.42 -2.55 -22.55
CA PHE A 101 12.76 -3.22 -21.29
C PHE A 101 13.88 -4.26 -21.45
N TRP A 102 13.83 -5.06 -22.52
CA TRP A 102 14.86 -6.07 -22.81
C TRP A 102 16.18 -5.42 -23.27
N GLU A 103 16.12 -4.35 -24.07
CA GLU A 103 17.27 -3.52 -24.43
C GLU A 103 17.93 -2.88 -23.20
N PHE A 104 17.13 -2.34 -22.28
CA PHE A 104 17.61 -1.78 -21.01
C PHE A 104 18.29 -2.83 -20.13
N LEU A 105 17.79 -4.07 -20.13
CA LEU A 105 18.40 -5.18 -19.39
C LEU A 105 19.59 -5.84 -20.12
N GLY A 106 19.89 -5.44 -21.37
CA GLY A 106 20.97 -6.01 -22.17
C GLY A 106 20.74 -7.46 -22.60
N PHE A 107 19.49 -7.93 -22.60
CA PHE A 107 19.13 -9.27 -23.09
C PHE A 107 18.46 -9.15 -24.46
N GLU A 108 18.68 -10.16 -25.31
CA GLU A 108 18.00 -10.24 -26.60
C GLU A 108 16.51 -10.50 -26.38
N ALA A 109 15.67 -9.59 -26.89
CA ALA A 109 14.23 -9.69 -26.74
C ALA A 109 13.76 -11.00 -27.40
N PRO A 110 12.93 -11.81 -26.72
CA PRO A 110 12.40 -13.02 -27.34
C PRO A 110 11.65 -12.66 -28.63
N GLU A 111 11.95 -13.38 -29.72
CA GLU A 111 11.37 -13.05 -31.02
C GLU A 111 9.83 -13.02 -30.97
N PRO A 112 9.19 -12.01 -31.58
CA PRO A 112 7.74 -11.94 -31.62
C PRO A 112 7.21 -13.17 -32.35
N ARG A 113 6.36 -13.96 -31.68
CA ARG A 113 5.75 -15.15 -32.28
C ARG A 113 5.01 -14.76 -33.56
N PRO A 114 5.08 -15.59 -34.63
CA PRO A 114 4.48 -15.25 -35.92
C PRO A 114 2.99 -14.95 -35.74
N LYS A 115 2.58 -13.78 -36.23
CA LYS A 115 1.20 -13.32 -36.20
C LYS A 115 0.32 -14.38 -36.85
N LYS A 116 -0.65 -14.94 -36.12
CA LYS A 116 -1.71 -15.75 -36.72
C LYS A 116 -2.61 -14.81 -37.50
N ILE A 117 -2.20 -14.48 -38.72
CA ILE A 117 -3.05 -13.81 -39.70
C ILE A 117 -4.29 -14.69 -39.80
N GLY A 118 -5.47 -14.12 -39.52
CA GLY A 118 -6.74 -14.78 -39.75
C GLY A 118 -6.89 -15.08 -41.24
N ALA A 119 -6.39 -16.22 -41.68
CA ALA A 119 -6.47 -16.69 -43.06
C ALA A 119 -7.20 -18.03 -43.08
N ALA A 120 -8.52 -17.97 -43.00
CA ALA A 120 -9.46 -18.89 -43.65
C ALA A 120 -10.92 -18.45 -43.37
N SER A 121 -11.25 -17.20 -43.69
CA SER A 121 -12.65 -16.85 -43.97
C SER A 121 -13.04 -17.42 -45.33
N GLY A 122 -13.90 -18.44 -45.33
CA GLY A 122 -14.83 -18.78 -46.42
C GLY A 122 -14.22 -19.22 -47.76
N THR A 123 -14.06 -20.53 -47.96
CA THR A 123 -14.12 -21.14 -49.30
C THR A 123 -15.22 -22.19 -49.29
N THR A 124 -16.38 -21.84 -49.87
CA THR A 124 -17.40 -22.79 -50.29
C THR A 124 -16.83 -23.72 -51.37
N PRO A 125 -17.10 -25.04 -51.32
CA PRO A 125 -16.68 -25.95 -52.38
C PRO A 125 -17.53 -25.75 -53.65
N PRO A 126 -16.95 -25.84 -54.86
CA PRO A 126 -17.73 -25.81 -56.09
C PRO A 126 -18.54 -27.11 -56.23
N THR A 127 -19.85 -26.95 -56.42
CA THR A 127 -20.77 -28.00 -56.85
C THR A 127 -20.30 -28.60 -58.18
N ARG A 128 -20.16 -29.92 -58.22
CA ARG A 128 -20.10 -30.71 -59.47
C ARG A 128 -21.08 -31.86 -59.38
#